data_AF-A0A6A6ST67-F1
#
_entry.id   AF-A0A6A6ST67-F1
#
_cell.length_a   1.000
_cell.length_b   1.000
_cell.length_c   1.000
_cell.angle_alpha   90.00
_cell.angle_beta   90.00
_cell.angle_gamma   90.00
#
_symmetry.space_group_name_H-M   'P 1'
#
loop_
_entity.id
_entity.type
_entity.pdbx_description
1 polymer ?
#
loop_
_entity_poly.entity_id
_entity_poly.type
_entity_poly.pdbx_seq_one_letter_code
_entity_poly.pdbx_strand_id
1 'polypeptide(L)'
;MADAQFTPEEQAEYSLDITACAVAEAFTDAYYYALEKERADIPSFYCPKLVSTDNTVPFIAWNGEVFHDAVEFQTHYESLIHTHFDVEGLDCNIINRKFLPPSDVEAGTGNDNQDFDRRMSIAVTVMGSVRLEEPLKGPIREFSENFVLVPNKDKLPKPRPTFEKGWHREWVIQTQNFRFTEWGASEVGGVKTEAGKADTKMETNGEKRNQFQGRNKGIASQFAAAGLFVKGKGKA
;
A
#
# COMPACT_ATOMS: atom_id res chain seq x y z
N MET A 1 -23.13 -30.68 24.20
CA MET A 1 -23.61 -29.63 23.28
C MET A 1 -23.41 -30.21 21.90
N ALA A 2 -24.47 -30.36 21.10
CA ALA A 2 -24.31 -30.88 19.74
C ALA A 2 -23.56 -29.83 18.92
N ASP A 3 -22.43 -30.21 18.32
CA ASP A 3 -21.71 -29.35 17.39
C ASP A 3 -22.69 -28.95 16.28
N ALA A 4 -22.94 -27.64 16.16
CA ALA A 4 -23.77 -27.13 15.09
C ALA A 4 -23.08 -27.47 13.76
N GLN A 5 -23.66 -28.41 13.00
CA GLN A 5 -23.16 -28.73 11.67
C GLN A 5 -23.46 -27.56 10.73
N PHE A 6 -22.41 -26.92 10.22
CA PHE A 6 -22.51 -25.94 9.16
C PHE A 6 -23.28 -26.51 7.96
N THR A 7 -24.13 -25.69 7.37
CA THR A 7 -24.75 -26.00 6.07
C THR A 7 -23.67 -26.14 4.98
N PRO A 8 -23.94 -26.84 3.86
CA PRO A 8 -22.98 -26.97 2.77
C PRO A 8 -22.49 -25.62 2.20
N GLU A 9 -23.37 -24.60 2.22
CA GLU A 9 -23.05 -23.25 1.78
C GLU A 9 -22.08 -22.57 2.75
N GLU A 10 -22.36 -22.61 4.05
CA GLU A 10 -21.47 -22.08 5.09
C GLU A 10 -20.10 -22.78 5.09
N GLN A 11 -20.07 -24.10 4.86
CA GLN A 11 -18.81 -24.84 4.72
C GLN A 11 -17.98 -24.36 3.51
N ALA A 12 -18.64 -24.07 2.38
CA ALA A 12 -17.96 -23.56 1.20
C ALA A 12 -17.42 -22.13 1.42
N GLU A 13 -18.19 -21.27 2.09
CA GLU A 13 -17.74 -19.91 2.44
C GLU A 13 -16.57 -19.94 3.42
N TYR A 14 -16.67 -20.77 4.47
CA TYR A 14 -15.58 -20.95 5.43
C TYR A 14 -14.31 -21.50 4.78
N SER A 15 -14.44 -22.48 3.87
CA SER A 15 -13.28 -23.00 3.12
C SER A 15 -12.64 -21.94 2.23
N LEU A 16 -13.43 -21.05 1.65
CA LEU A 16 -12.94 -19.97 0.80
C LEU A 16 -12.19 -18.92 1.64
N ASP A 17 -12.73 -18.60 2.80
CA ASP A 17 -12.12 -17.67 3.77
C ASP A 17 -10.77 -18.20 4.29
N ILE A 18 -10.70 -19.49 4.67
CA ILE A 18 -9.43 -20.14 5.03
C ILE A 18 -8.40 -20.00 3.90
N THR A 19 -8.84 -20.17 2.65
CA THR A 19 -7.95 -20.05 1.49
C THR A 19 -7.43 -18.62 1.35
N ALA A 20 -8.30 -17.61 1.55
CA ALA A 20 -7.91 -16.20 1.49
C ALA A 20 -6.89 -15.85 2.59
N CYS A 21 -7.12 -16.31 3.83
CA CYS A 21 -6.19 -16.14 4.94
C CYS A 21 -4.82 -16.75 4.64
N ALA A 22 -4.79 -17.99 4.13
CA ALA A 22 -3.54 -18.67 3.79
C ALA A 22 -2.78 -17.96 2.66
N VAL A 23 -3.51 -17.44 1.66
CA VAL A 23 -2.91 -16.63 0.59
C VAL A 23 -2.34 -15.32 1.15
N ALA A 24 -3.07 -14.61 2.00
CA ALA A 24 -2.63 -13.35 2.58
C ALA A 24 -1.38 -13.51 3.46
N GLU A 25 -1.35 -14.53 4.33
CA GLU A 25 -0.22 -14.84 5.21
C GLU A 25 1.03 -15.14 4.39
N ALA A 26 0.94 -16.13 3.51
CA ALA A 26 2.08 -16.53 2.71
C ALA A 26 2.56 -15.36 1.81
N PHE A 27 1.63 -14.55 1.27
CA PHE A 27 1.96 -13.48 0.33
C PHE A 27 2.76 -12.40 1.04
N THR A 28 2.27 -12.03 2.22
CA THR A 28 2.92 -11.07 3.12
C THR A 28 4.34 -11.53 3.43
N ASP A 29 4.53 -12.78 3.86
CA ASP A 29 5.87 -13.34 4.14
C ASP A 29 6.80 -13.24 2.93
N ALA A 30 6.33 -13.66 1.76
CA ALA A 30 7.12 -13.63 0.53
C ALA A 30 7.46 -12.20 0.09
N TYR A 31 6.51 -11.28 0.19
CA TYR A 31 6.66 -9.89 -0.24
C TYR A 31 7.65 -9.13 0.65
N TYR A 32 7.48 -9.18 1.98
CA TYR A 32 8.39 -8.51 2.90
C TYR A 32 9.79 -9.15 2.91
N TYR A 33 9.89 -10.46 2.71
CA TYR A 33 11.16 -11.12 2.47
C TYR A 33 11.86 -10.57 1.20
N ALA A 34 11.12 -10.39 0.10
CA ALA A 34 11.67 -9.83 -1.14
C ALA A 34 12.12 -8.37 -0.96
N LEU A 35 11.35 -7.55 -0.25
CA LEU A 35 11.72 -6.17 0.08
C LEU A 35 13.05 -6.10 0.86
N GLU A 36 13.35 -7.07 1.71
CA GLU A 36 14.59 -7.08 2.47
C GLU A 36 15.76 -7.73 1.71
N LYS A 37 15.54 -8.89 1.07
CA LYS A 37 16.62 -9.74 0.53
C LYS A 37 16.70 -9.79 -0.98
N GLU A 38 15.58 -9.61 -1.69
CA GLU A 38 15.46 -9.86 -3.14
C GLU A 38 14.78 -8.68 -3.85
N ARG A 39 15.26 -7.45 -3.59
CA ARG A 39 14.66 -6.22 -4.13
C ARG A 39 14.53 -6.22 -5.67
N ALA A 40 15.42 -6.93 -6.35
CA ALA A 40 15.38 -7.07 -7.81
C ALA A 40 14.17 -7.87 -8.33
N ASP A 41 13.50 -8.67 -7.48
CA ASP A 41 12.31 -9.46 -7.84
C ASP A 41 10.99 -8.78 -7.43
N ILE A 42 11.03 -7.56 -6.88
CA ILE A 42 9.82 -6.79 -6.52
C ILE A 42 8.77 -6.75 -7.65
N PRO A 43 9.14 -6.56 -8.94
CA PRO A 43 8.15 -6.53 -10.01
C PRO A 43 7.35 -7.82 -10.18
N SER A 44 7.88 -8.97 -9.72
CA SER A 44 7.21 -10.27 -9.86
C SER A 44 5.95 -10.38 -9.03
N PHE A 45 5.78 -9.51 -8.03
CA PHE A 45 4.63 -9.44 -7.14
C PHE A 45 3.48 -8.62 -7.71
N TYR A 46 3.64 -7.92 -8.84
CA TYR A 46 2.63 -7.04 -9.41
C TYR A 46 2.03 -7.61 -10.68
N CYS A 47 0.76 -7.29 -10.93
CA CYS A 47 0.12 -7.67 -12.18
C CYS A 47 0.70 -6.89 -13.38
N PRO A 48 0.58 -7.41 -14.61
CA PRO A 48 1.05 -6.72 -15.80
C PRO A 48 0.43 -5.33 -15.97
N LYS A 49 1.23 -4.37 -16.44
CA LYS A 49 0.80 -2.99 -16.65
C LYS A 49 -0.35 -2.93 -17.66
N LEU A 50 -1.51 -2.43 -17.24
CA LEU A 50 -2.66 -2.15 -18.07
C LEU A 50 -3.04 -0.68 -17.92
N VAL A 51 -3.00 0.05 -19.02
CA VAL A 51 -3.42 1.46 -19.07
C VAL A 51 -4.80 1.53 -19.71
N SER A 52 -5.77 2.08 -18.96
CA SER A 52 -7.10 2.39 -19.45
C SER A 52 -7.32 3.91 -19.43
N THR A 53 -8.41 4.39 -20.02
CA THR A 53 -8.74 5.83 -20.04
C THR A 53 -8.91 6.41 -18.64
N ASP A 54 -9.40 5.61 -17.70
CA ASP A 54 -9.76 6.06 -16.35
C ASP A 54 -8.73 5.68 -15.29
N ASN A 55 -7.98 4.60 -15.47
CA ASN A 55 -7.04 4.06 -14.49
C ASN A 55 -5.83 3.35 -15.09
N THR A 56 -4.72 3.35 -14.35
CA THR A 56 -3.54 2.52 -14.61
C THR A 56 -3.43 1.44 -13.54
N VAL A 57 -3.20 0.21 -13.98
CA VAL A 57 -2.98 -0.96 -13.13
C VAL A 57 -1.57 -1.49 -13.44
N PRO A 58 -0.75 -1.89 -12.45
CA PRO A 58 -1.01 -1.79 -11.02
C PRO A 58 -1.06 -0.32 -10.56
N PHE A 59 -1.91 -0.03 -9.58
CA PHE A 59 -1.89 1.25 -8.88
C PHE A 59 -1.01 1.13 -7.65
N ILE A 60 0.10 1.86 -7.60
CA ILE A 60 1.08 1.78 -6.52
C ILE A 60 1.21 3.16 -5.90
N ALA A 61 0.90 3.28 -4.61
CA ALA A 61 1.08 4.51 -3.85
C ALA A 61 1.93 4.26 -2.61
N TRP A 62 3.08 4.93 -2.51
CA TRP A 62 3.98 4.83 -1.37
C TRP A 62 4.12 6.20 -0.69
N ASN A 63 3.59 6.34 0.53
CA ASN A 63 3.54 7.61 1.27
C ASN A 63 2.91 8.79 0.50
N GLY A 64 2.03 8.49 -0.46
CA GLY A 64 1.36 9.49 -1.31
C GLY A 64 2.07 9.79 -2.64
N GLU A 65 3.28 9.29 -2.85
CA GLU A 65 3.90 9.23 -4.17
C GLU A 65 3.29 8.08 -4.97
N VAL A 66 2.93 8.33 -6.23
CA VAL A 66 2.27 7.34 -7.09
C VAL A 66 3.27 6.85 -8.14
N PHE A 67 3.41 5.53 -8.25
CA PHE A 67 4.24 4.86 -9.24
C PHE A 67 3.35 4.21 -10.30
N HIS A 68 3.76 4.31 -11.56
CA HIS A 68 2.95 3.88 -12.70
C HIS A 68 3.24 2.45 -13.17
N ASP A 69 4.33 1.85 -12.68
CA ASP A 69 4.62 0.44 -12.82
C ASP A 69 5.55 -0.06 -11.72
N ALA A 70 5.64 -1.39 -11.61
CA ALA A 70 6.42 -2.04 -10.57
C ALA A 70 7.94 -1.88 -10.75
N VAL A 71 8.42 -1.58 -11.96
CA VAL A 71 9.85 -1.35 -12.24
C VAL A 71 10.28 0.02 -11.73
N GLU A 72 9.43 1.04 -11.91
CA GLU A 72 9.60 2.35 -11.32
C GLU A 72 9.62 2.26 -9.79
N PHE A 73 8.68 1.52 -9.21
CA PHE A 73 8.64 1.29 -7.76
C PHE A 73 9.90 0.55 -7.26
N GLN A 74 10.35 -0.51 -7.95
CA GLN A 74 11.59 -1.20 -7.63
C GLN A 74 12.77 -0.22 -7.63
N THR A 75 12.89 0.63 -8.67
CA THR A 75 13.99 1.58 -8.80
C THR A 75 14.01 2.57 -7.62
N HIS A 76 12.84 3.06 -7.21
CA HIS A 76 12.70 3.87 -5.99
C HIS A 76 13.11 3.08 -4.75
N TYR A 77 12.62 1.85 -4.61
CA TYR A 77 12.85 1.03 -3.43
C TYR A 77 14.33 0.62 -3.27
N GLU A 78 15.03 0.34 -4.36
CA GLU A 78 16.47 0.08 -4.40
C GLU A 78 17.30 1.29 -3.97
N SER A 79 16.79 2.51 -4.13
CA SER A 79 17.46 3.72 -3.66
C SER A 79 17.44 3.88 -2.13
N LEU A 80 16.58 3.14 -1.42
CA LEU A 80 16.50 3.16 0.04
C LEU A 80 17.70 2.42 0.64
N ILE A 81 18.41 3.05 1.58
CA ILE A 81 19.65 2.49 2.15
C ILE A 81 19.40 1.16 2.88
N HIS A 82 18.44 1.17 3.80
CA HIS A 82 18.09 0.01 4.62
C HIS A 82 16.62 0.06 4.98
N THR A 83 15.99 -1.11 4.97
CA THR A 83 14.58 -1.34 5.32
C THR A 83 14.48 -2.71 5.97
N HIS A 84 13.92 -2.78 7.17
CA HIS A 84 13.59 -4.05 7.82
C HIS A 84 12.19 -3.94 8.40
N PHE A 85 11.30 -4.82 7.96
CA PHE A 85 9.88 -4.80 8.34
C PHE A 85 9.61 -5.86 9.39
N ASP A 86 8.96 -5.42 10.45
CA ASP A 86 8.38 -6.28 11.48
C ASP A 86 6.86 -6.20 11.33
N VAL A 87 6.26 -7.23 10.74
CA VAL A 87 4.80 -7.34 10.57
C VAL A 87 4.18 -7.77 11.91
N GLU A 88 3.21 -7.00 12.39
CA GLU A 88 2.57 -7.22 13.69
C GLU A 88 1.09 -7.59 13.57
N GLY A 89 0.43 -7.08 12.53
CA GLY A 89 -0.99 -7.31 12.26
C GLY A 89 -1.23 -7.62 10.79
N LEU A 90 -2.08 -8.61 10.55
CA LEU A 90 -2.53 -9.02 9.23
C LEU A 90 -4.03 -9.28 9.29
N ASP A 91 -4.77 -8.65 8.38
CA ASP A 91 -6.19 -8.91 8.16
C ASP A 91 -6.46 -9.05 6.66
N CYS A 92 -7.46 -9.83 6.30
CA CYS A 92 -7.84 -9.98 4.90
C CYS A 92 -9.32 -10.25 4.72
N ASN A 93 -9.84 -9.85 3.57
CA ASN A 93 -11.22 -10.10 3.20
C ASN A 93 -11.37 -10.30 1.69
N ILE A 94 -12.28 -11.20 1.32
CA ILE A 94 -12.60 -11.44 -0.08
C ILE A 94 -13.52 -10.32 -0.58
N ILE A 95 -13.05 -9.56 -1.57
CA ILE A 95 -13.81 -8.42 -2.11
C ILE A 95 -14.59 -8.77 -3.38
N ASN A 96 -14.16 -9.78 -4.13
CA ASN A 96 -14.89 -10.28 -5.30
C ASN A 96 -14.59 -11.77 -5.52
N ARG A 97 -15.59 -12.65 -5.42
CA ARG A 97 -15.44 -14.11 -5.64
C ARG A 97 -15.32 -14.50 -7.12
N LYS A 98 -15.72 -13.61 -8.02
CA LYS A 98 -15.82 -13.83 -9.47
C LYS A 98 -14.95 -12.83 -10.23
N PHE A 99 -13.75 -12.53 -9.72
CA PHE A 99 -12.83 -11.58 -10.34
C PHE A 99 -12.35 -12.09 -11.71
N LEU A 100 -11.96 -13.37 -11.80
CA LEU A 100 -11.72 -14.02 -13.09
C LEU A 100 -12.98 -14.69 -13.63
N PRO A 101 -13.26 -14.62 -14.95
CA PRO A 101 -14.30 -15.42 -15.57
C PRO A 101 -13.92 -16.91 -15.51
N PRO A 102 -14.91 -17.84 -15.50
CA PRO A 102 -14.62 -19.26 -15.35
C PRO A 102 -13.87 -19.85 -16.57
N SER A 103 -13.93 -19.18 -17.72
CA SER A 103 -13.17 -19.54 -18.94
C SER A 103 -11.66 -19.36 -18.78
N ASP A 104 -11.24 -18.46 -17.89
CA ASP A 104 -9.85 -18.05 -17.75
C ASP A 104 -9.13 -18.85 -16.65
N VAL A 105 -9.81 -19.83 -16.05
CA VAL A 105 -9.24 -20.72 -15.03
C VAL A 105 -8.65 -21.96 -15.70
N GLU A 106 -7.35 -22.15 -15.56
CA GLU A 106 -6.67 -23.34 -16.06
C GLU A 106 -7.18 -24.59 -15.35
N ALA A 107 -7.56 -25.61 -16.13
CA ALA A 107 -8.24 -26.81 -15.63
C ALA A 107 -9.44 -26.47 -14.72
N GLY A 108 -10.14 -25.38 -15.03
CA GLY A 108 -11.39 -24.98 -14.39
C GLY A 108 -12.56 -25.86 -14.82
N THR A 109 -13.64 -25.77 -14.06
CA THR A 109 -14.91 -26.44 -14.36
C THR A 109 -15.69 -25.75 -15.48
N GLY A 110 -15.33 -24.50 -15.82
CA GLY A 110 -16.08 -23.63 -16.72
C GLY A 110 -17.41 -23.14 -16.16
N ASN A 111 -17.73 -23.47 -14.91
CA ASN A 111 -18.97 -23.10 -14.25
C ASN A 111 -18.80 -21.80 -13.45
N ASP A 112 -19.70 -20.84 -13.67
CA ASP A 112 -19.62 -19.55 -12.99
C ASP A 112 -19.80 -19.63 -11.46
N ASN A 113 -20.39 -20.71 -10.96
CA ASN A 113 -20.62 -20.92 -9.53
C ASN A 113 -19.61 -21.87 -8.86
N GLN A 114 -18.45 -22.09 -9.49
CA GLN A 114 -17.38 -22.94 -8.98
C GLN A 114 -16.01 -22.24 -9.12
N ASP A 115 -14.97 -22.88 -8.58
CA ASP A 115 -13.57 -22.44 -8.64
C ASP A 115 -13.30 -21.06 -8.02
N PHE A 116 -14.11 -20.65 -7.04
CA PHE A 116 -13.98 -19.34 -6.39
C PHE A 116 -12.62 -19.15 -5.72
N ASP A 117 -12.02 -20.22 -5.21
CA ASP A 117 -10.70 -20.24 -4.57
C ASP A 117 -9.57 -19.79 -5.50
N ARG A 118 -9.78 -19.86 -6.82
CA ARG A 118 -8.81 -19.49 -7.85
C ARG A 118 -9.20 -18.24 -8.63
N ARG A 119 -10.43 -17.75 -8.43
CA ARG A 119 -11.05 -16.66 -9.19
C ARG A 119 -11.28 -15.42 -8.35
N MET A 120 -11.10 -15.51 -7.03
CA MET A 120 -11.40 -14.41 -6.13
C MET A 120 -10.32 -13.32 -6.17
N SER A 121 -10.65 -12.12 -5.70
CA SER A 121 -9.70 -11.09 -5.32
C SER A 121 -9.81 -10.81 -3.82
N ILE A 122 -8.69 -10.53 -3.19
CA ILE A 122 -8.54 -10.42 -1.73
C ILE A 122 -8.00 -9.03 -1.42
N ALA A 123 -8.66 -8.29 -0.53
CA ALA A 123 -8.05 -7.12 0.09
C ALA A 123 -7.30 -7.58 1.34
N VAL A 124 -6.05 -7.12 1.47
CA VAL A 124 -5.16 -7.47 2.56
C VAL A 124 -4.70 -6.18 3.22
N THR A 125 -4.82 -6.11 4.55
CA THR A 125 -4.31 -5.00 5.36
C THR A 125 -3.18 -5.53 6.22
N VAL A 126 -2.02 -4.90 6.12
CA VAL A 126 -0.83 -5.20 6.91
C VAL A 126 -0.50 -3.99 7.78
N MET A 127 -0.17 -4.26 9.03
CA MET A 127 0.30 -3.25 9.97
C MET A 127 1.55 -3.76 10.67
N GLY A 128 2.42 -2.84 11.04
CA GLY A 128 3.61 -3.18 11.80
C GLY A 128 4.55 -2.00 11.87
N SER A 129 5.83 -2.30 12.03
CA SER A 129 6.88 -1.30 12.08
C SER A 129 7.98 -1.57 11.06
N VAL A 130 8.65 -0.51 10.62
CA VAL A 130 9.78 -0.59 9.71
C VAL A 130 10.95 0.22 10.25
N ARG A 131 12.11 -0.42 10.28
CA ARG A 131 13.39 0.23 10.56
C ARG A 131 14.01 0.73 9.26
N LEU A 132 14.38 2.00 9.25
CA LEU A 132 14.95 2.67 8.07
C LEU A 132 16.41 3.06 8.32
N GLU A 133 17.15 3.33 7.24
CA GLU A 133 18.51 3.90 7.23
C GLU A 133 19.63 3.00 7.81
N GLU A 134 19.53 2.59 9.07
CA GLU A 134 20.54 1.80 9.78
C GLU A 134 19.96 0.54 10.46
N PRO A 135 20.59 -0.64 10.36
CA PRO A 135 20.04 -1.90 10.90
C PRO A 135 19.82 -1.97 12.41
N LEU A 136 20.62 -1.27 13.22
CA LEU A 136 20.58 -1.39 14.69
C LEU A 136 20.09 -0.12 15.40
N LYS A 137 20.30 1.04 14.79
CA LYS A 137 20.02 2.35 15.41
C LYS A 137 19.16 3.26 14.55
N GLY A 138 18.74 2.76 13.37
CA GLY A 138 17.89 3.50 12.47
C GLY A 138 16.52 3.79 13.10
N PRO A 139 15.87 4.87 12.67
CA PRO A 139 14.52 5.19 13.14
C PRO A 139 13.57 4.04 12.83
N ILE A 140 12.73 3.71 13.80
CA ILE A 140 11.59 2.80 13.64
C ILE A 140 10.38 3.68 13.37
N ARG A 141 9.56 3.29 12.39
CA ARG A 141 8.29 3.94 12.10
C ARG A 141 7.20 2.89 12.00
N GLU A 142 6.03 3.23 12.54
CA GLU A 142 4.83 2.43 12.29
C GLU A 142 4.30 2.66 10.87
N PHE A 143 3.77 1.59 10.27
CA PHE A 143 3.18 1.64 8.94
C PHE A 143 1.85 0.88 8.87
N SER A 144 1.05 1.26 7.87
CA SER A 144 -0.10 0.52 7.41
C SER A 144 -0.01 0.39 5.89
N GLU A 145 -0.17 -0.82 5.39
CA GLU A 145 -0.14 -1.14 3.97
C GLU A 145 -1.36 -1.94 3.57
N ASN A 146 -2.00 -1.51 2.48
CA ASN A 146 -3.17 -2.18 1.92
C ASN A 146 -2.84 -2.72 0.52
N PHE A 147 -3.14 -3.99 0.30
CA PHE A 147 -3.05 -4.64 -1.01
C PHE A 147 -4.43 -5.06 -1.50
N VAL A 148 -4.61 -5.03 -2.83
CA VAL A 148 -5.62 -5.83 -3.52
C VAL A 148 -4.89 -6.88 -4.32
N LEU A 149 -5.00 -8.13 -3.89
CA LEU A 149 -4.45 -9.30 -4.56
C LEU A 149 -5.46 -9.86 -5.54
N VAL A 150 -4.95 -10.21 -6.73
CA VAL A 150 -5.73 -10.83 -7.79
C VAL A 150 -5.00 -12.08 -8.32
N PRO A 151 -5.71 -13.05 -8.88
CA PRO A 151 -5.08 -14.21 -9.49
C PRO A 151 -4.23 -13.79 -10.69
N ASN A 152 -3.01 -14.32 -10.79
CA ASN A 152 -2.12 -14.03 -11.90
C ASN A 152 -2.56 -14.78 -13.16
N LYS A 153 -2.81 -14.05 -14.25
CA LYS A 153 -3.19 -14.64 -15.54
C LYS A 153 -2.05 -15.44 -16.19
N ASP A 154 -0.79 -15.06 -15.93
CA ASP A 154 0.38 -15.74 -16.49
C ASP A 154 0.75 -17.01 -15.72
N LYS A 155 0.30 -17.10 -14.46
CA LYS A 155 0.50 -18.27 -13.60
C LYS A 155 -0.71 -18.43 -12.68
N LEU A 156 -1.73 -19.10 -13.17
CA LEU A 156 -3.00 -19.20 -12.45
C LEU A 156 -2.86 -20.03 -11.16
N PRO A 157 -3.60 -19.68 -10.10
CA PRO A 157 -3.65 -20.47 -8.87
C PRO A 157 -4.10 -21.90 -9.15
N LYS A 158 -3.42 -22.86 -8.53
CA LYS A 158 -3.82 -24.26 -8.59
C LYS A 158 -4.98 -24.54 -7.63
N PRO A 159 -5.80 -25.59 -7.89
CA PRO A 159 -6.79 -26.02 -6.91
C PRO A 159 -6.10 -26.39 -5.62
N ARG A 160 -6.56 -25.84 -4.49
CA ARG A 160 -5.93 -26.03 -3.16
C ARG A 160 -4.45 -25.62 -3.16
N PRO A 161 -4.13 -24.34 -2.92
CA PRO A 161 -2.76 -23.85 -2.97
C PRO A 161 -1.86 -24.61 -1.99
N THR A 162 -0.74 -25.15 -2.50
CA THR A 162 0.25 -25.90 -1.69
C THR A 162 1.42 -25.04 -1.23
N PHE A 163 1.43 -23.75 -1.57
CA PHE A 163 2.44 -22.75 -1.18
C PHE A 163 3.90 -23.20 -1.43
N GLU A 164 4.11 -23.99 -2.49
CA GLU A 164 5.43 -24.49 -2.91
C GLU A 164 6.28 -23.41 -3.62
N LYS A 165 7.54 -23.70 -3.95
CA LYS A 165 8.45 -22.72 -4.56
C LYS A 165 7.82 -21.99 -5.77
N GLY A 166 7.83 -20.65 -5.72
CA GLY A 166 7.30 -19.78 -6.76
C GLY A 166 5.79 -19.55 -6.70
N TRP A 167 5.09 -20.05 -5.68
CA TRP A 167 3.66 -19.83 -5.47
C TRP A 167 3.30 -18.34 -5.32
N HIS A 168 4.23 -17.50 -4.82
CA HIS A 168 4.04 -16.04 -4.67
C HIS A 168 3.70 -15.33 -5.98
N ARG A 169 3.91 -15.99 -7.12
CA ARG A 169 3.54 -15.47 -8.46
C ARG A 169 2.13 -15.85 -8.89
N GLU A 170 1.41 -16.66 -8.12
CA GLU A 170 0.03 -17.06 -8.42
C GLU A 170 -0.97 -15.97 -8.01
N TRP A 171 -0.58 -15.12 -7.05
CA TRP A 171 -1.35 -14.00 -6.55
C TRP A 171 -0.50 -12.74 -6.66
N VAL A 172 -1.02 -11.75 -7.39
CA VAL A 172 -0.27 -10.53 -7.70
C VAL A 172 -1.04 -9.29 -7.27
N ILE A 173 -0.30 -8.24 -6.94
CA ILE A 173 -0.81 -6.94 -6.54
C ILE A 173 -1.42 -6.24 -7.75
N GLN A 174 -2.70 -5.91 -7.63
CA GLN A 174 -3.39 -4.97 -8.52
C GLN A 174 -3.32 -3.54 -7.98
N THR A 175 -3.48 -3.38 -6.67
CA THR A 175 -3.49 -2.08 -6.00
C THR A 175 -2.68 -2.18 -4.71
N GLN A 176 -1.85 -1.18 -4.43
CA GLN A 176 -1.06 -1.05 -3.22
C GLN A 176 -1.15 0.37 -2.69
N ASN A 177 -1.33 0.50 -1.38
CA ASN A 177 -1.21 1.77 -0.67
C ASN A 177 -0.39 1.56 0.60
N PHE A 178 0.84 2.06 0.61
CA PHE A 178 1.71 2.10 1.78
C PHE A 178 1.71 3.48 2.42
N ARG A 179 1.65 3.53 3.75
CA ARG A 179 1.70 4.79 4.51
C ARG A 179 2.31 4.59 5.90
N PHE A 180 3.20 5.49 6.29
CA PHE A 180 3.55 5.65 7.71
C PHE A 180 2.36 6.19 8.50
N THR A 181 2.01 5.53 9.60
CA THR A 181 0.89 5.95 10.47
C THR A 181 1.25 7.17 11.31
N GLU A 182 2.53 7.33 11.60
CA GLU A 182 3.11 8.52 12.23
C GLU A 182 3.93 9.34 11.24
N TRP A 183 3.77 10.66 11.32
CA TRP A 183 4.59 11.60 10.55
C TRP A 183 5.73 12.10 11.44
N GLY A 184 6.95 12.09 10.90
CA GLY A 184 8.08 12.73 11.59
C GLY A 184 7.82 14.22 11.79
N ALA A 185 8.29 14.80 12.91
CA ALA A 185 8.14 16.24 13.16
C ALA A 185 8.74 17.12 12.04
N SER A 186 9.74 16.61 11.31
CA SER A 186 10.35 17.24 10.13
C SER A 186 9.48 17.19 8.86
N GLU A 187 8.45 16.35 8.83
CA GLU A 187 7.60 16.07 7.65
C GLU A 187 6.23 16.77 7.76
N VAL A 188 5.72 16.98 8.99
CA VAL A 188 4.50 17.78 9.24
C VAL A 188 4.74 19.28 9.01
N GLY A 189 5.98 19.73 9.14
CA GLY A 189 6.38 21.14 9.10
C GLY A 189 6.93 21.61 7.77
N GLY A 190 6.33 21.24 6.64
CA GLY A 190 6.75 21.61 5.28
C GLY A 190 6.86 23.12 5.00
N VAL A 191 7.86 23.77 5.60
CA VAL A 191 8.61 24.94 5.12
C VAL A 191 10.01 24.77 5.71
N LYS A 192 10.92 24.15 4.95
CA LYS A 192 12.34 24.45 5.12
C LYS A 192 12.52 25.90 4.71
N THR A 193 12.42 26.84 5.65
CA THR A 193 13.11 28.12 5.47
C THR A 193 14.59 27.77 5.46
N GLU A 194 15.21 27.90 4.30
CA GLU A 194 16.66 27.97 4.18
C GLU A 194 17.15 29.15 5.03
N ALA A 195 17.34 28.92 6.33
CA ALA A 195 18.15 29.78 7.16
C ALA A 195 19.62 29.44 6.83
N GLY A 196 20.07 29.93 5.68
CA GLY A 196 21.47 30.04 5.38
C GLY A 196 22.16 30.79 6.53
N LYS A 197 23.15 30.15 7.14
CA LYS A 197 24.18 30.85 7.90
C LYS A 197 24.95 31.74 6.93
N ALA A 198 24.55 33.00 6.87
CA ALA A 198 25.35 34.08 6.34
C ALA A 198 25.27 35.24 7.33
N ASP A 199 26.25 35.29 8.23
CA ASP A 199 26.58 36.49 8.98
C ASP A 199 26.95 37.58 7.98
N THR A 200 26.05 38.52 7.71
CA THR A 200 26.41 39.77 7.06
C THR A 200 25.58 40.91 7.62
N LYS A 201 26.32 41.92 8.09
CA LYS A 201 25.92 43.17 8.72
C LYS A 201 24.77 43.87 7.99
N MET A 202 23.84 44.42 8.79
CA MET A 202 22.90 45.46 8.40
C MET A 202 23.61 46.65 7.76
N GLU A 203 23.14 47.06 6.58
CA GLU A 203 23.06 48.47 6.19
C GLU A 203 21.78 48.73 5.37
N THR A 204 21.14 49.84 5.70
CA THR A 204 19.86 50.36 5.21
C THR A 204 20.02 51.19 3.93
N ASN A 205 19.17 50.98 2.90
CA ASN A 205 18.44 52.06 2.20
C ASN A 205 17.60 51.58 1.00
N GLY A 206 16.43 52.20 0.82
CA GLY A 206 16.02 52.77 -0.48
C GLY A 206 15.32 51.92 -1.55
N GLU A 207 13.99 52.09 -1.61
CA GLU A 207 13.15 52.18 -2.83
C GLU A 207 12.73 50.95 -3.68
N LYS A 208 11.51 51.11 -4.22
CA LYS A 208 10.57 50.13 -4.79
C LYS A 208 10.89 49.72 -6.24
N ARG A 209 10.52 48.48 -6.63
CA ARG A 209 9.68 48.17 -7.81
C ARG A 209 9.23 46.70 -7.85
N ASN A 210 8.00 46.51 -8.35
CA ASN A 210 7.22 45.28 -8.39
C ASN A 210 7.82 44.18 -9.29
N GLN A 211 7.66 42.91 -8.88
CA GLN A 211 7.61 41.79 -9.82
C GLN A 211 6.57 40.75 -9.40
N PHE A 212 6.02 40.13 -10.44
CA PHE A 212 4.77 39.38 -10.52
C PHE A 212 5.02 37.89 -10.27
N GLN A 213 4.37 37.29 -9.27
CA GLN A 213 4.25 35.83 -9.08
C GLN A 213 2.90 35.60 -8.40
N GLY A 214 1.93 34.95 -9.01
CA GLY A 214 1.95 33.52 -9.28
C GLY A 214 0.87 32.90 -8.39
N ARG A 215 -0.33 32.68 -8.96
CA ARG A 215 -1.47 32.03 -8.31
C ARG A 215 -1.05 30.63 -7.86
N ASN A 216 -0.81 30.44 -6.57
CA ASN A 216 -0.91 29.13 -5.93
C ASN A 216 -1.54 29.32 -4.55
N LYS A 217 -2.88 29.32 -4.52
CA LYS A 217 -3.63 29.26 -3.26
C LYS A 217 -3.54 27.83 -2.74
N GLY A 218 -2.70 27.61 -1.75
CA GLY A 218 -2.66 26.38 -0.99
C GLY A 218 -3.97 26.10 -0.24
N ILE A 219 -4.24 24.81 -0.06
CA ILE A 219 -5.40 24.20 0.60
C ILE A 219 -5.59 24.66 2.06
N ALA A 220 -4.58 25.28 2.68
CA ALA A 220 -4.69 25.90 4.00
C ALA A 220 -5.70 27.06 4.09
N SER A 221 -6.10 27.66 2.97
CA SER A 221 -7.17 28.68 2.95
C SER A 221 -8.59 28.12 3.05
N GLN A 222 -8.78 26.81 2.89
CA GLN A 222 -10.09 26.16 3.02
C GLN A 222 -10.44 25.77 4.46
N PHE A 223 -9.45 25.59 5.33
CA PHE A 223 -9.67 25.28 6.76
C PHE A 223 -9.82 26.52 7.66
N ALA A 224 -9.43 27.71 7.19
CA ALA A 224 -9.74 28.98 7.85
C ALA A 224 -11.20 29.45 7.64
N ALA A 225 -11.94 28.80 6.72
CA ALA A 225 -13.34 29.13 6.41
C ALA A 225 -14.37 28.32 7.23
N ALA A 226 -13.94 27.33 8.01
CA ALA A 226 -14.79 26.61 8.96
C ALA A 226 -14.54 27.17 10.37
N GLY A 227 -15.20 28.28 10.68
CA GLY A 227 -15.01 29.01 11.93
C GLY A 227 -15.22 28.15 13.19
N LEU A 228 -14.12 27.86 13.89
CA LEU A 228 -14.11 27.38 15.27
C LEU A 228 -12.93 28.02 16.01
N PHE A 229 -13.07 29.32 16.29
CA PHE A 229 -12.34 30.01 17.35
C PHE A 229 -13.33 30.54 18.38
N VAL A 230 -13.70 29.70 19.35
CA VAL A 230 -14.33 30.19 20.60
C VAL A 230 -13.20 30.68 21.50
N LYS A 231 -12.98 32.00 21.50
CA LYS A 231 -12.05 32.69 22.40
C LYS A 231 -12.84 33.19 23.61
N GLY A 232 -12.95 32.36 24.65
CA GLY A 232 -13.49 32.77 25.94
C GLY A 232 -12.43 33.42 26.82
N LYS A 233 -12.42 34.76 26.91
CA LYS A 233 -11.79 35.51 28.00
C LYS A 233 -12.79 35.60 29.15
N GLY A 234 -12.43 35.15 30.33
CA GLY A 234 -13.17 35.42 31.57
C GLY A 234 -12.21 35.63 32.73
N LYS A 235 -12.08 36.87 33.20
CA LYS A 235 -11.54 37.21 34.52
C LYS A 235 -12.69 37.17 35.52
N ALA A 236 -12.47 36.55 36.67
CA ALA A 236 -12.90 37.02 37.99
C ALA A 236 -11.89 36.46 38.99
#